data_AF-A0A0F9G051-F1
#
_entry.id   AF-A0A0F9G051-F1
#
_cell.length_a   1.000
_cell.length_b   1.000
_cell.length_c   1.000
_cell.angle_alpha   90.00
_cell.angle_beta   90.00
_cell.angle_gamma   90.00
#
_symmetry.space_group_name_H-M   'P 1'
#
loop_
_entity.id
_entity.type
_entity.pdbx_description
1 polymer ?
#
loop_
_entity_poly.entity_id
_entity_poly.type
_entity_poly.pdbx_seq_one_letter_code
_entity_poly.pdbx_strand_id
1 'polypeptide(L)'
;MKTVYWIIFALLCPTCAAVQEVCASEIEIIRAAIRNKCTSKTDFAILLAIRLQENGRAGLEFGIMHPDANDLDSQAGWCAATIVKNRKRWLKAGRPWDFITFLALRYCPPSADFQGHINWIKNVRYFVRNSRLRSGMNVREAPEASGLHK
;
A
#
# COMPACT_ATOMS: atom_id res chain seq x y z
N MET A 1 -19.87 18.63 31.78
CA MET A 1 -18.85 19.48 31.12
C MET A 1 -17.44 18.96 31.40
N LYS A 2 -17.04 17.82 30.82
CA LYS A 2 -15.69 17.23 30.98
C LYS A 2 -15.08 16.71 29.67
N THR A 3 -15.71 16.99 28.53
CA THR A 3 -15.33 16.40 27.23
C THR A 3 -14.49 17.35 26.37
N VAL A 4 -14.36 18.62 26.76
CA VAL A 4 -13.68 19.65 25.94
C VAL A 4 -12.21 19.85 26.35
N TYR A 5 -11.84 19.45 27.57
CA TYR A 5 -10.47 19.64 28.10
C TYR A 5 -9.43 18.65 27.57
N TRP A 6 -9.84 17.49 27.07
CA TRP A 6 -8.92 16.49 26.51
C TRP A 6 -8.38 16.85 25.12
N ILE A 7 -9.12 17.66 24.34
CA ILE A 7 -8.69 18.06 23.00
C ILE A 7 -7.59 19.14 23.07
N ILE A 8 -7.58 19.96 24.13
CA ILE A 8 -6.61 21.06 24.27
C ILE A 8 -5.27 20.56 24.83
N PHE A 9 -5.25 19.50 25.65
CA PHE A 9 -4.01 19.01 26.28
C PHE A 9 -3.09 18.20 25.35
N ALA A 10 -3.60 17.69 24.22
CA ALA A 10 -2.80 16.95 23.24
C ALA A 10 -1.92 17.84 22.35
N LEU A 11 -2.10 19.17 22.39
CA LEU A 11 -1.33 20.13 21.58
C LEU A 11 -0.10 20.72 22.30
N LEU A 12 0.15 20.35 23.56
CA LEU A 12 1.19 20.92 24.41
C LEU A 12 2.20 19.89 24.93
N CYS A 13 2.56 18.89 24.10
CA CYS A 13 3.71 18.03 24.38
C CYS A 13 4.87 18.39 23.44
N PRO A 14 5.80 19.29 23.84
CA PRO A 14 6.91 19.72 23.01
C PRO A 14 8.05 18.69 22.95
N THR A 15 7.91 17.53 23.61
CA THR A 15 8.90 16.44 23.58
C THR A 15 8.55 15.31 22.61
N CYS A 16 7.45 15.44 21.86
CA CYS A 16 7.06 14.48 20.80
C CYS A 16 7.81 14.70 19.47
N ALA A 17 9.09 15.10 19.50
CA ALA A 17 9.96 15.02 18.32
C ALA A 17 10.12 13.56 17.83
N ALA A 18 9.90 12.58 18.70
CA ALA A 18 9.98 11.16 18.39
C ALA A 18 8.77 10.56 17.63
N VAL A 19 7.69 11.32 17.41
CA VAL A 19 6.55 10.87 16.58
C VAL A 19 6.58 11.50 15.18
N GLN A 20 7.53 12.41 14.92
CA GLN A 20 7.65 13.12 13.64
C GLN A 20 8.60 12.45 12.63
N GLU A 21 9.30 11.39 13.02
CA GLU A 21 10.15 10.59 12.12
C GLU A 21 9.45 9.31 11.62
N VAL A 22 8.16 9.42 11.30
CA VAL A 22 7.67 8.62 10.17
C VAL A 22 8.43 9.18 8.97
N CYS A 23 9.42 8.43 8.46
CA CYS A 23 10.33 8.86 7.39
C CYS A 23 9.56 9.67 6.35
N ALA A 24 9.96 10.91 6.04
CA ALA A 24 9.20 11.82 5.18
C ALA A 24 8.63 11.17 3.89
N SER A 25 9.38 10.21 3.33
CA SER A 25 8.98 9.36 2.20
C SER A 25 7.71 8.53 2.43
N GLU A 26 7.45 8.01 3.62
CA GLU A 26 6.25 7.25 3.96
C GLU A 26 5.02 8.17 4.03
N ILE A 27 5.20 9.41 4.50
CA ILE A 27 4.12 10.41 4.55
C ILE A 27 3.67 10.79 3.13
N GLU A 28 4.60 10.90 2.18
CA GLU A 28 4.27 11.11 0.76
C GLU A 28 3.48 9.94 0.18
N ILE A 29 3.93 8.71 0.44
CA ILE A 29 3.22 7.50 -0.03
C ILE A 29 1.82 7.40 0.57
N ILE A 30 1.67 7.69 1.86
CA ILE A 30 0.36 7.70 2.53
C ILE A 30 -0.55 8.76 1.92
N ARG A 31 -0.04 9.98 1.70
CA ARG A 31 -0.79 11.06 1.03
C ARG A 31 -1.24 10.63 -0.37
N ALA A 32 -0.33 10.11 -1.19
CA ALA A 32 -0.63 9.63 -2.52
C ALA A 32 -1.66 8.48 -2.54
N ALA A 33 -1.57 7.55 -1.58
CA ALA A 33 -2.53 6.46 -1.42
C ALA A 33 -3.93 6.98 -1.07
N ILE A 34 -4.04 7.93 -0.14
CA ILE A 34 -5.31 8.56 0.26
C ILE A 34 -5.94 9.30 -0.92
N ARG A 35 -5.17 10.12 -1.66
CA ARG A 35 -5.67 10.82 -2.86
C ARG A 35 -6.27 9.87 -3.89
N ASN A 36 -5.67 8.69 -4.05
CA ASN A 36 -6.10 7.67 -5.02
C ASN A 36 -7.11 6.65 -4.46
N LYS A 37 -7.60 6.84 -3.24
CA LYS A 37 -8.55 5.93 -2.56
C LYS A 37 -7.99 4.51 -2.36
N CYS A 38 -6.67 4.38 -2.24
CA CYS A 38 -5.95 3.15 -1.91
C CYS A 38 -5.82 3.00 -0.38
N THR A 39 -6.96 3.03 0.32
CA THR A 39 -7.00 3.09 1.80
C THR A 39 -7.24 1.72 2.46
N SER A 40 -7.62 0.71 1.68
CA SER A 40 -7.74 -0.65 2.19
C SER A 40 -6.40 -1.14 2.70
N LYS A 41 -6.38 -1.75 3.89
CA LYS A 41 -5.17 -2.34 4.48
C LYS A 41 -4.45 -3.29 3.51
N THR A 42 -5.20 -4.05 2.72
CA THR A 42 -4.62 -4.99 1.73
C THR A 42 -4.05 -4.28 0.51
N ASP A 43 -4.72 -3.24 0.00
CA ASP A 43 -4.24 -2.46 -1.14
C ASP A 43 -3.00 -1.64 -0.77
N PHE A 44 -3.01 -1.02 0.41
CA PHE A 44 -1.88 -0.26 0.92
C PHE A 44 -0.67 -1.18 1.21
N ALA A 45 -0.89 -2.38 1.74
CA ALA A 45 0.19 -3.36 1.91
C ALA A 45 0.80 -3.79 0.56
N ILE A 46 -0.01 -3.92 -0.49
CA ILE A 46 0.47 -4.22 -1.85
C ILE A 46 1.28 -3.05 -2.41
N LEU A 47 0.84 -1.80 -2.21
CA LEU A 47 1.57 -0.61 -2.63
C LEU A 47 2.99 -0.61 -2.05
N LEU A 48 3.13 -0.81 -0.74
CA LEU A 48 4.43 -0.89 -0.08
C LEU A 48 5.26 -2.10 -0.55
N ALA A 49 4.61 -3.24 -0.77
CA ALA A 49 5.28 -4.44 -1.27
C ALA A 49 5.84 -4.27 -2.68
N ILE A 50 5.15 -3.53 -3.56
CA ILE A 50 5.65 -3.20 -4.90
C ILE A 50 6.89 -2.34 -4.79
N ARG A 51 6.90 -1.30 -3.95
CA ARG A 51 8.10 -0.46 -3.74
C ARG A 51 9.32 -1.27 -3.32
N LEU A 52 9.13 -2.20 -2.37
CA LEU A 52 10.19 -3.07 -1.89
C LEU A 52 10.67 -4.06 -2.95
N GLN A 53 9.75 -4.57 -3.78
CA GLN A 53 10.07 -5.49 -4.87
C GLN A 53 10.87 -4.81 -5.97
N GLU A 54 10.45 -3.62 -6.38
CA GLU A 54 11.13 -2.88 -7.44
C GLU A 54 12.50 -2.38 -6.96
N ASN A 55 12.60 -1.97 -5.67
CA ASN A 55 13.82 -1.43 -5.05
C ASN A 55 14.55 -0.44 -5.97
N GLY A 56 13.77 0.34 -6.71
CA GLY A 56 14.26 1.20 -7.78
C GLY A 56 14.98 2.43 -7.24
N ARG A 57 15.80 3.04 -8.08
CA ARG A 57 16.38 4.37 -7.82
C ARG A 57 15.29 5.44 -7.76
N ALA A 58 15.65 6.64 -7.27
CA ALA A 58 14.75 7.78 -7.27
C ALA A 58 14.12 8.05 -8.66
N GLY A 59 12.80 8.23 -8.69
CA GLY A 59 11.99 8.38 -9.91
C GLY A 59 11.58 7.08 -10.58
N LEU A 60 11.95 5.91 -10.03
CA LEU A 60 11.57 4.57 -10.51
C LEU A 60 11.25 3.61 -9.35
N GLU A 61 10.94 4.13 -8.17
CA GLU A 61 10.79 3.35 -6.93
C GLU A 61 9.65 2.32 -7.00
N PHE A 62 8.69 2.51 -7.90
CA PHE A 62 7.54 1.61 -8.12
C PHE A 62 7.53 0.99 -9.53
N GLY A 63 8.64 1.09 -10.27
CA GLY A 63 8.75 0.54 -11.63
C GLY A 63 7.85 1.24 -12.66
N ILE A 64 7.31 2.43 -12.33
CA ILE A 64 6.48 3.19 -13.26
C ILE A 64 7.39 4.04 -14.16
N MET A 65 7.29 3.88 -15.48
CA MET A 65 8.12 4.64 -16.44
C MET A 65 7.33 5.76 -17.15
N HIS A 66 6.32 6.31 -16.50
CA HIS A 66 5.51 7.40 -17.07
C HIS A 66 6.29 8.73 -17.02
N PRO A 67 6.26 9.58 -18.06
CA PRO A 67 6.99 10.85 -18.07
C PRO A 67 6.68 11.77 -16.87
N ASP A 68 5.40 11.79 -16.47
CA ASP A 68 4.92 12.58 -15.32
C ASP A 68 5.06 11.87 -13.96
N ALA A 69 5.74 10.72 -13.90
CA ALA A 69 6.01 9.99 -12.67
C ALA A 69 7.49 10.11 -12.31
N ASN A 70 7.95 11.31 -12.01
CA ASN A 70 9.37 11.63 -11.82
C ASN A 70 9.79 11.77 -10.35
N ASP A 71 8.83 11.92 -9.43
CA ASP A 71 9.05 12.00 -7.99
C ASP A 71 8.35 10.87 -7.24
N LEU A 72 8.65 10.74 -5.95
CA LEU A 72 8.12 9.65 -5.13
C LEU A 72 6.58 9.72 -4.98
N ASP A 73 6.04 10.93 -4.82
CA ASP A 73 4.61 11.16 -4.66
C ASP A 73 3.80 10.81 -5.92
N SER A 74 4.29 11.22 -7.09
CA SER A 74 3.69 10.87 -8.39
C SER A 74 3.82 9.38 -8.66
N GLN A 75 5.00 8.78 -8.49
CA GLN A 75 5.21 7.33 -8.61
C GLN A 75 4.25 6.54 -7.71
N ALA A 76 4.17 6.89 -6.43
CA ALA A 76 3.24 6.27 -5.48
C ALA A 76 1.78 6.49 -5.89
N GLY A 77 1.44 7.68 -6.40
CA GLY A 77 0.11 8.01 -6.88
C GLY A 77 -0.32 7.16 -8.08
N TRP A 78 0.55 7.03 -9.08
CA TRP A 78 0.32 6.18 -10.25
C TRP A 78 0.18 4.71 -9.87
N CYS A 79 1.02 4.23 -8.95
CA CYS A 79 0.94 2.86 -8.44
C CYS A 79 -0.38 2.63 -7.68
N ALA A 80 -0.74 3.52 -6.75
CA ALA A 80 -1.98 3.44 -6.00
C ALA A 80 -3.23 3.48 -6.91
N ALA A 81 -3.25 4.36 -7.92
CA ALA A 81 -4.31 4.41 -8.92
C ALA A 81 -4.42 3.10 -9.69
N THR A 82 -3.28 2.51 -10.06
CA THR A 82 -3.21 1.25 -10.80
C THR A 82 -3.76 0.09 -9.96
N ILE A 83 -3.40 -0.01 -8.68
CA ILE A 83 -3.94 -1.01 -7.76
C ILE A 83 -5.46 -0.88 -7.67
N VAL A 84 -5.98 0.32 -7.39
CA VAL A 84 -7.42 0.56 -7.22
C VAL A 84 -8.20 0.26 -8.50
N LYS A 85 -7.70 0.70 -9.66
CA LYS A 85 -8.33 0.42 -10.97
C LYS A 85 -8.37 -1.08 -11.26
N ASN A 86 -7.27 -1.79 -11.01
CA ASN A 86 -7.23 -3.23 -11.25
C ASN A 86 -8.04 -4.02 -10.22
N ARG A 87 -8.14 -3.55 -8.98
CA ARG A 87 -9.03 -4.15 -7.95
C ARG A 87 -10.47 -4.13 -8.43
N LYS A 88 -10.93 -3.00 -8.96
CA LYS A 88 -12.26 -2.88 -9.57
C LYS A 88 -12.45 -3.83 -10.76
N ARG A 89 -11.45 -3.94 -11.64
CA ARG A 89 -11.48 -4.88 -12.79
C ARG A 89 -11.55 -6.33 -12.34
N TRP A 90 -10.75 -6.72 -11.35
CA TRP A 90 -10.72 -8.06 -10.78
C TRP A 90 -12.06 -8.42 -10.12
N LEU A 91 -12.65 -7.50 -9.36
CA LEU A 91 -13.99 -7.68 -8.78
C LEU A 91 -15.07 -7.84 -9.87
N LYS A 92 -15.04 -6.97 -10.90
CA LYS A 92 -15.99 -7.04 -12.03
C LYS A 92 -15.87 -8.34 -12.82
N ALA A 93 -14.66 -8.90 -12.93
CA ALA A 93 -14.41 -10.17 -13.62
C ALA A 93 -14.78 -11.41 -12.77
N GLY A 94 -15.38 -11.25 -11.59
CA GLY A 94 -15.75 -12.38 -10.73
C GLY A 94 -14.58 -12.93 -9.90
N ARG A 95 -13.56 -12.11 -9.63
CA ARG A 95 -12.36 -12.48 -8.85
C ARG A 95 -11.59 -13.67 -9.43
N PRO A 96 -11.18 -13.60 -10.71
CA PRO A 96 -10.37 -14.65 -11.30
C PRO A 96 -9.00 -14.67 -10.61
N TRP A 97 -8.64 -15.82 -10.04
CA TRP A 97 -7.37 -16.03 -9.32
C TRP A 97 -7.20 -15.09 -8.11
N ASP A 98 -6.04 -15.15 -7.46
CA ASP A 98 -5.69 -14.13 -6.47
C ASP A 98 -5.33 -12.80 -7.14
N PHE A 99 -5.62 -11.70 -6.44
CA PHE A 99 -5.43 -10.37 -6.98
C PHE A 99 -3.97 -10.04 -7.32
N ILE A 100 -2.98 -10.57 -6.60
CA ILE A 100 -1.56 -10.29 -6.87
C ILE A 100 -1.17 -10.88 -8.23
N THR A 101 -1.55 -12.13 -8.51
CA THR A 101 -1.37 -12.74 -9.83
C THR A 101 -2.10 -11.94 -10.92
N PHE A 102 -3.33 -11.51 -10.66
CA PHE A 102 -4.07 -10.67 -11.60
C PHE A 102 -3.36 -9.33 -11.87
N LEU A 103 -2.78 -8.70 -10.85
CA LEU A 103 -2.05 -7.44 -10.98
C LEU A 103 -0.72 -7.64 -11.73
N ALA A 104 -0.01 -8.73 -11.45
CA ALA A 104 1.28 -9.05 -12.05
C ALA A 104 1.21 -9.14 -13.59
N LEU A 105 0.09 -9.63 -14.13
CA LEU A 105 -0.14 -9.66 -15.59
C LEU A 105 -0.07 -8.29 -16.27
N ARG A 106 -0.20 -7.17 -15.52
CA ARG A 106 -0.01 -5.81 -16.04
C ARG A 106 1.36 -5.22 -15.71
N TYR A 107 1.88 -5.48 -14.51
CA TYR A 107 3.15 -4.90 -14.06
C TYR A 107 4.37 -5.59 -14.69
N CYS A 108 4.35 -6.92 -14.73
CA CYS A 108 5.44 -7.74 -15.27
C CYS A 108 4.80 -8.90 -16.04
N PRO A 109 4.30 -8.67 -17.27
CA PRO A 109 3.64 -9.72 -18.03
C PRO A 109 4.62 -10.84 -18.38
N PRO A 110 4.20 -12.12 -18.30
CA PRO A 110 5.08 -13.26 -18.57
C PRO A 110 5.57 -13.31 -20.03
N SER A 111 4.88 -12.63 -20.95
CA SER A 111 5.31 -12.48 -22.33
C SER A 111 6.48 -11.50 -22.52
N ALA A 112 6.71 -10.60 -21.55
CA ALA A 112 7.86 -9.69 -21.57
C ALA A 112 9.05 -10.29 -20.81
N ASP A 113 8.79 -10.89 -19.65
CA ASP A 113 9.79 -11.62 -18.86
C ASP A 113 9.13 -12.72 -18.04
N PHE A 114 9.27 -13.97 -18.48
CA PHE A 114 8.67 -15.12 -17.81
C PHE A 114 9.26 -15.35 -16.41
N GLN A 115 10.59 -15.26 -16.29
CA GLN A 115 11.26 -15.52 -15.02
C GLN A 115 11.07 -14.36 -14.04
N GLY A 116 11.13 -13.12 -14.55
CA GLY A 116 10.80 -11.91 -13.82
C GLY A 116 9.38 -11.93 -13.29
N HIS A 117 8.40 -12.35 -14.09
CA HIS A 117 7.00 -12.48 -13.67
C HIS A 117 6.83 -13.40 -12.46
N ILE A 118 7.45 -14.59 -12.51
CA ILE A 118 7.42 -15.56 -11.41
C ILE A 118 8.05 -14.97 -10.15
N ASN A 119 9.21 -14.33 -10.29
CA ASN A 119 9.94 -13.71 -9.18
C ASN A 119 9.15 -12.54 -8.58
N TRP A 120 8.53 -11.71 -9.41
CA TRP A 120 7.74 -10.56 -8.99
C TRP A 120 6.55 -11.01 -8.13
N ILE A 121 5.78 -12.01 -8.58
CA ILE A 121 4.65 -12.55 -7.81
C ILE A 121 5.13 -13.11 -6.47
N LYS A 122 6.21 -13.89 -6.48
CA LYS A 122 6.79 -14.50 -5.27
C LYS A 122 7.18 -13.44 -4.25
N ASN A 123 7.87 -12.40 -4.68
CA ASN A 123 8.41 -11.38 -3.79
C ASN A 123 7.32 -10.42 -3.29
N VAL A 124 6.38 -9.98 -4.14
CA VAL A 124 5.26 -9.15 -3.69
C VAL A 124 4.42 -9.91 -2.66
N ARG A 125 4.17 -11.21 -2.85
CA ARG A 125 3.51 -12.05 -1.83
C ARG A 125 4.30 -12.14 -0.53
N TYR A 126 5.62 -12.30 -0.62
CA TYR A 126 6.52 -12.31 0.54
C TYR A 126 6.41 -11.00 1.31
N PHE A 127 6.52 -9.84 0.64
CA PHE A 127 6.44 -8.53 1.27
C PHE A 127 5.05 -8.21 1.81
N VAL A 128 3.95 -8.60 1.13
CA VAL A 128 2.59 -8.41 1.68
C VAL A 128 2.37 -9.24 2.95
N ARG A 129 2.93 -10.45 3.01
CA ARG A 129 2.84 -11.31 4.20
C ARG A 129 3.67 -10.75 5.36
N ASN A 130 4.85 -10.22 5.05
CA ASN A 130 5.86 -9.78 6.02
C ASN A 130 5.84 -8.27 6.29
N SER A 131 5.02 -7.47 5.60
CA SER A 131 4.80 -6.05 5.88
C SER A 131 4.22 -5.81 7.28
N ARG A 132 3.74 -6.86 7.95
CA ARG A 132 3.35 -6.88 9.37
C ARG A 132 4.53 -6.77 10.35
N LEU A 133 5.78 -7.00 9.93
CA LEU A 133 6.94 -7.05 10.83
C LEU A 133 7.60 -5.70 11.10
N ARG A 134 7.28 -4.63 10.35
CA ARG A 134 7.82 -3.29 10.62
C ARG A 134 6.92 -2.40 11.47
N SER A 135 5.63 -2.68 11.56
CA SER A 135 4.66 -1.74 12.15
C SER A 135 4.15 -2.11 13.54
N GLY A 136 4.71 -3.11 14.23
CA GLY A 136 4.33 -3.46 15.62
C GLY A 136 2.83 -3.70 15.88
N MET A 137 2.01 -3.78 14.82
CA MET A 137 0.56 -3.72 14.89
C MET A 137 0.02 -5.12 14.72
N ASN A 138 -0.13 -5.81 15.85
CA ASN A 138 -0.58 -7.18 15.95
C ASN A 138 -2.03 -7.28 15.43
N VAL A 139 -2.26 -7.96 14.30
CA VAL A 139 -3.61 -8.18 13.72
C VAL A 139 -4.23 -9.46 14.28
N ARG A 140 -3.99 -9.78 15.54
CA ARG A 140 -4.59 -10.95 16.20
C ARG A 140 -5.92 -10.66 16.88
N GLU A 141 -6.45 -9.44 16.78
CA GLU A 141 -7.78 -9.08 17.33
C GLU A 141 -8.60 -8.26 16.33
N ALA A 142 -8.84 -8.82 15.15
CA ALA A 142 -10.01 -8.41 14.38
C ALA A 142 -11.05 -9.53 14.54
N PRO A 143 -12.06 -9.40 15.41
CA PRO A 143 -13.18 -10.32 15.38
C PRO A 143 -13.79 -10.21 13.99
N GLU A 144 -13.89 -11.37 13.32
CA GLU A 144 -14.70 -11.49 12.11
C GLU A 144 -16.10 -11.00 12.46
N ALA A 145 -16.62 -10.03 11.70
CA ALA A 145 -18.02 -9.68 11.73
C ALA A 145 -18.83 -10.85 11.16
N SER A 146 -18.98 -11.91 11.95
CA SER A 146 -19.92 -13.00 11.74
C SER A 146 -20.99 -12.89 12.82
N GLY A 147 -22.25 -12.75 12.40
CA GLY A 147 -23.40 -12.86 13.30
C GLY A 147 -24.36 -11.67 13.32
N LEU A 148 -24.79 -11.18 12.16
CA LEU A 148 -26.11 -10.56 12.05
C LEU A 148 -27.06 -11.60 11.45
N HIS A 149 -27.63 -12.46 12.29
CA HIS A 149 -28.87 -13.17 11.96
C HIS A 149 -29.63 -13.56 13.23
N LYS A 150 -30.75 -12.83 13.40
CA LYS A 150 -31.98 -13.09 14.16
C LYS A 150 -31.88 -13.24 15.67
#